data_AF-A0A7Z9NTQ2-F1
#
_entry.id   AF-A0A7Z9NTQ2-F1
#
_cell.length_a   1.000
_cell.length_b   1.000
_cell.length_c   1.000
_cell.angle_alpha   90.00
_cell.angle_beta   90.00
_cell.angle_gamma   90.00
#
_symmetry.space_group_name_H-M   'P 1'
#
loop_
_entity.id
_entity.type
_entity.pdbx_description
1 polymer ?
#
loop_
_entity_poly.entity_id
_entity_poly.type
_entity_poly.pdbx_seq_one_letter_code
_entity_poly.pdbx_strand_id
1 'polypeptide(L)' 'TFKKDAVRTLAKEAIKRKTGARGLRSIIENYLLDIMYEIPSDPDICEVEISKETILQKAKPKLTRNPSSSIPQAKAS' A
#
# COMPACT_ATOMS: atom_id res chain seq x y z
N THR A 1 -3.57 -5.57 3.31
CA THR A 1 -3.32 -6.98 2.96
C THR A 1 -2.18 -7.12 1.95
N PHE A 2 -1.29 -8.09 2.11
CA PHE A 2 -0.26 -8.42 1.10
C PHE A 2 -0.63 -9.71 0.36
N LYS A 3 -0.59 -9.70 -0.97
CA LYS A 3 -0.73 -10.94 -1.75
C LYS A 3 0.52 -11.81 -1.64
N LYS A 4 0.35 -13.12 -1.80
CA LYS A 4 1.45 -14.11 -1.70
C LYS A 4 2.58 -13.83 -2.70
N ASP A 5 2.24 -13.39 -3.89
CA ASP A 5 3.19 -13.01 -4.95
C ASP A 5 3.92 -11.70 -4.63
N ALA A 6 3.27 -10.75 -3.96
CA ALA A 6 3.90 -9.53 -3.45
C ALA A 6 5.02 -9.87 -2.46
N VAL A 7 4.75 -10.74 -1.48
CA VAL A 7 5.74 -11.18 -0.48
C VAL A 7 6.93 -11.88 -1.14
N ARG A 8 6.67 -12.79 -2.09
CA ARG A 8 7.74 -13.47 -2.85
C ARG A 8 8.58 -12.49 -3.67
N THR A 9 7.93 -11.49 -4.27
CA THR A 9 8.62 -10.47 -5.07
C THR A 9 9.48 -9.58 -4.19
N LEU A 10 8.98 -9.18 -3.02
CA LEU A 10 9.73 -8.41 -2.04
C LEU A 10 10.99 -9.16 -1.58
N ALA A 11 10.88 -10.45 -1.27
CA ALA A 11 12.03 -11.28 -0.90
C ALA A 11 13.09 -11.35 -2.02
N LYS A 12 12.66 -11.49 -3.28
CA LYS A 12 13.58 -11.49 -4.44
C LYS A 12 14.30 -10.15 -4.59
N GLU A 13 13.60 -9.03 -4.44
CA GLU A 13 14.20 -7.70 -4.52
C GLU A 13 15.21 -7.45 -3.38
N ALA A 14 14.93 -7.95 -2.16
CA ALA A 14 15.86 -7.85 -1.04
C ALA A 14 17.14 -8.67 -1.25
N ILE A 15 17.03 -9.86 -1.85
CA ILE A 15 18.19 -10.67 -2.25
C ILE A 15 19.00 -9.95 -3.33
N LYS A 16 18.32 -9.43 -4.36
CA LYS A 16 18.97 -8.70 -5.47
C LYS A 16 19.76 -7.49 -4.99
N ARG A 17 19.24 -6.77 -3.98
CA ARG A 17 19.91 -5.62 -3.36
C ARG A 17 21.03 -5.99 -2.39
N LYS A 18 21.31 -7.29 -2.17
CA LYS A 18 22.33 -7.82 -1.23
C LYS A 18 22.16 -7.33 0.22
N THR A 19 20.97 -6.88 0.57
CA THR A 19 20.66 -6.31 1.90
C THR A 19 20.13 -7.36 2.88
N GLY A 20 19.80 -8.56 2.39
CA GLY A 20 19.20 -9.64 3.20
C GLY A 20 17.90 -9.19 3.88
N ALA A 21 17.57 -9.79 5.03
CA ALA A 21 16.34 -9.49 5.77
C ALA A 21 16.26 -8.03 6.26
N ARG A 22 17.40 -7.40 6.59
CA ARG A 22 17.44 -5.98 7.01
C ARG A 22 16.96 -5.03 5.91
N GLY A 23 17.17 -5.39 4.65
CA GLY A 23 16.71 -4.57 3.52
C GLY A 23 15.20 -4.58 3.30
N LEU A 24 14.48 -5.59 3.79
CA LEU A 24 13.03 -5.72 3.53
C LEU A 24 12.27 -4.49 4.04
N ARG A 25 12.62 -4.00 5.24
CA ARG A 25 11.98 -2.82 5.82
C ARG A 25 12.18 -1.58 4.97
N SER A 26 13.41 -1.31 4.55
CA SER A 26 13.73 -0.14 3.72
C SER A 26 13.03 -0.20 2.35
N ILE A 27 12.90 -1.40 1.77
CA ILE A 27 12.18 -1.58 0.51
C ILE A 27 10.69 -1.29 0.69
N ILE A 28 10.08 -1.78 1.77
CA ILE A 28 8.67 -1.51 2.09
C ILE A 28 8.45 -0.02 2.33
N GLU A 29 9.25 0.61 3.19
CA GLU A 29 9.12 2.04 3.52
C GLU A 29 9.21 2.91 2.27
N ASN A 30 10.16 2.66 1.38
CA ASN A 30 10.29 3.43 0.14
C ASN A 30 9.07 3.29 -0.79
N TYR A 31 8.45 2.11 -0.84
CA TYR A 31 7.34 1.86 -1.77
C TYR A 31 5.98 2.24 -1.20
N LEU A 32 5.84 2.24 0.12
CA LEU A 32 4.59 2.57 0.80
C LEU A 32 4.58 4.00 1.35
N LEU A 33 5.67 4.76 1.23
CA LEU A 33 5.75 6.11 1.79
C LEU A 33 4.55 6.98 1.35
N ASP A 34 4.29 7.02 0.06
CA ASP A 34 3.20 7.84 -0.51
C ASP A 34 1.83 7.41 0.05
N ILE A 35 1.57 6.10 0.14
CA ILE A 35 0.28 5.61 0.63
C ILE A 35 0.13 5.83 2.14
N MET A 36 1.23 5.82 2.90
CA MET A 36 1.20 6.14 4.34
C MET A 36 0.82 7.60 4.62
N TYR A 37 1.01 8.52 3.67
CA TYR A 37 0.51 9.89 3.74
C TYR A 37 -0.93 10.04 3.23
N GLU A 38 -1.30 9.26 2.21
CA GLU A 38 -2.64 9.30 1.62
C GLU A 38 -3.70 8.73 2.60
N ILE A 39 -3.41 7.60 3.27
CA ILE A 39 -4.37 6.91 4.14
C ILE A 39 -4.89 7.81 5.29
N PRO A 40 -4.06 8.54 6.04
CA PRO A 40 -4.55 9.43 7.10
C PRO A 40 -5.42 10.58 6.59
N SER A 41 -5.29 10.95 5.31
CA SER A 41 -6.00 12.09 4.72
C SER A 41 -7.38 11.71 4.17
N ASP A 42 -7.61 10.43 3.88
CA ASP A 42 -8.86 9.88 3.36
C ASP A 42 -9.46 8.89 4.38
N PRO A 43 -10.34 9.35 5.29
CA PRO A 43 -10.89 8.54 6.37
C PRO A 43 -11.77 7.39 5.87
N ASP A 44 -12.12 7.38 4.59
CA ASP A 44 -12.96 6.35 4.01
C ASP A 44 -12.15 5.11 3.63
N ILE A 45 -10.82 5.21 3.53
CA ILE A 45 -9.95 4.07 3.23
C ILE A 45 -9.97 3.09 4.40
N CYS A 46 -10.42 1.87 4.13
CA CYS A 46 -10.52 0.79 5.13
C CYS A 46 -9.56 -0.36 4.88
N GLU A 47 -9.11 -0.55 3.64
CA GLU A 47 -8.14 -1.59 3.32
C GLU A 47 -7.20 -1.13 2.21
N VAL A 48 -5.92 -1.52 2.34
CA VAL A 48 -4.91 -1.37 1.29
C VAL A 48 -4.38 -2.75 0.91
N GLU A 49 -4.57 -3.16 -0.34
CA GLU A 49 -4.07 -4.41 -0.89
C GLU A 49 -2.79 -4.18 -1.72
N ILE A 50 -1.71 -4.87 -1.35
CA ILE A 50 -0.40 -4.81 -2.00
C ILE A 50 -0.22 -6.03 -2.90
N SER A 51 0.01 -5.79 -4.20
CA SER A 51 0.29 -6.83 -5.19
C SER A 51 1.77 -6.83 -5.62
N LYS A 52 2.15 -7.82 -6.44
CA LYS A 52 3.47 -7.86 -7.07
C LYS A 52 3.75 -6.60 -7.89
N GLU A 53 2.76 -6.10 -8.62
CA GLU A 53 2.88 -4.91 -9.47
C GLU A 53 3.21 -3.67 -8.64
N THR A 54 2.63 -3.56 -7.44
CA THR A 54 2.93 -2.50 -6.48
C THR A 54 4.40 -2.54 -6.05
N ILE A 55 4.92 -3.72 -5.69
CA ILE A 55 6.34 -3.89 -5.30
C ILE A 55 7.30 -3.58 -6.46
N LEU A 56 6.89 -3.86 -7.70
CA LEU A 56 7.66 -3.56 -8.90
C LEU A 56 7.47 -2.12 -9.41
N GLN A 57 6.73 -1.28 -8.67
CA GLN A 57 6.39 0.10 -9.05
C GLN A 57 5.71 0.20 -10.43
N LYS A 58 4.97 -0.83 -10.82
CA LYS A 58 4.20 -0.88 -12.09
C LYS A 58 2.75 -0.46 -11.92
N ALA A 59 2.23 -0.47 -10.69
CA ALA A 59 0.88 -0.06 -10.36
C ALA A 59 0.82 0.49 -8.93
N LYS A 60 -0.15 1.36 -8.64
CA LYS A 60 -0.43 1.80 -7.27
C LYS A 60 -1.08 0.68 -6.45
N PRO A 61 -0.99 0.72 -5.09
CA PRO A 61 -1.76 -0.15 -4.22
C PRO A 61 -3.26 -0.08 -4.53
N LYS A 62 -3.98 -1.19 -4.34
CA LYS A 62 -5.45 -1.17 -4.44
C LYS A 62 -6.02 -0.71 -3.11
N LEU A 63 -6.90 0.30 -3.16
CA LEU A 63 -7.58 0.86 -1.99
C LEU A 63 -9.03 0.42 -1.99
N THR A 64 -9.51 -0.05 -0.84
CA THR A 64 -10.92 -0.31 -0.58
C THR A 64 -11.44 0.75 0.38
N ARG A 65 -12.53 1.42 0.01
CA ARG A 65 -13.20 2.43 0.82
C ARG A 65 -14.48 1.88 1.47
N ASN A 66 -14.86 2.42 2.62
CA ASN A 66 -16.14 2.11 3.23
C ASN A 66 -17.27 2.72 2.39
N PRO A 67 -18.23 1.95 1.88
CA PRO A 67 -19.38 2.52 1.18
C PRO A 67 -20.27 3.38 2.09
N SER A 68 -20.18 3.22 3.42
CA SER A 68 -21.02 3.92 4.40
C SER A 68 -20.67 5.40 4.61
N SER A 69 -19.50 5.86 4.15
CA SER A 69 -19.11 7.28 4.23
C SER A 69 -19.67 8.14 3.09
N SER A 70 -20.25 7.50 2.06
CA SER A 70 -20.76 8.18 0.87
C SER A 70 -22.14 8.85 1.05
N ILE A 71 -22.62 9.00 2.29
CA ILE A 71 -23.74 9.91 2.56
C ILE A 71 -23.19 11.33 2.38
N PRO A 72 -23.65 12.12 1.40
CA PRO A 72 -23.22 13.50 1.26
C PRO A 72 -23.57 14.21 2.56
N GLN A 73 -22.56 14.76 3.25
CA GLN A 73 -22.81 15.66 4.37
C GLN A 73 -23.58 16.84 3.79
N ALA A 74 -24.91 16.81 3.95
CA ALA A 74 -25.79 17.88 3.52
C ALA A 74 -25.26 19.17 4.15
N LYS A 75 -24.91 20.14 3.29
CA LYS A 75 -24.64 21.51 3.71
C LYS A 75 -25.86 21.99 4.49
N ALA A 76 -25.76 22.03 5.81
CA ALA A 76 -26.70 22.76 6.64
C ALA A 76 -26.40 24.25 6.46
N SER A 77 -27.44 24.96 6.03
CA SER A 77 -27.50 26.42 5.91
C SER A 77 -27.47 27.11 7.27
#